data_AF-A0A2Z5N5M1-F1
#
_entry.id   AF-A0A2Z5N5M1-F1
#
_cell.length_a   1.000
_cell.length_b   1.000
_cell.length_c   1.000
_cell.angle_alpha   90.00
_cell.angle_beta   90.00
_cell.angle_gamma   90.00
#
_symmetry.space_group_name_H-M   'P 1'
#
loop_
_entity.id
_entity.type
_entity.pdbx_description
1 polymer ?
#
loop_
_entity_poly.entity_id
_entity_poly.type
_entity_poly.pdbx_seq_one_letter_code
_entity_poly.pdbx_strand_id
1 'polypeptide(L)'
;MPARLPSFARSLRLRWSILRFRSRSLESVRVGRGGEDFRHDASRVVHGRTTDHGGKVETGSTSMRFDGRFVAHNGDHVSCPQHPDVSPNVIEEGDSSMTDDGISIARHGHRATCGCRLISGLI
;
A
#
# COMPACT_ATOMS: atom_id res chain seq x y z
N MET A 1 38.00 42.39 -53.73
CA MET A 1 37.31 43.53 -53.09
C MET A 1 35.85 43.53 -53.52
N PRO A 2 34.92 43.01 -52.71
CA PRO A 2 33.57 43.55 -52.67
C PRO A 2 33.22 44.06 -51.27
N ALA A 3 32.18 44.88 -51.26
CA ALA A 3 31.90 45.94 -50.31
C ALA A 3 30.83 45.57 -49.26
N ARG A 4 30.84 46.35 -48.17
CA ARG A 4 29.69 46.83 -47.36
C ARG A 4 28.87 45.81 -46.54
N LEU A 5 28.91 46.05 -45.22
CA LEU A 5 27.93 45.74 -44.15
C LEU A 5 26.51 46.29 -44.47
N PRO A 6 25.44 46.09 -43.64
CA PRO A 6 25.31 45.47 -42.31
C PRO A 6 24.07 44.54 -42.17
N SER A 7 23.83 44.00 -40.95
CA SER A 7 22.53 44.06 -40.23
C SER A 7 22.16 42.78 -39.48
N PHE A 8 21.90 42.96 -38.18
CA PHE A 8 21.02 42.17 -37.33
C PHE A 8 21.39 40.70 -37.07
N ALA A 9 22.08 40.45 -35.95
CA ALA A 9 21.94 39.19 -35.23
C ALA A 9 21.45 39.48 -33.81
N ARG A 10 20.14 39.26 -33.64
CA ARG A 10 19.39 39.30 -32.39
C ARG A 10 20.03 38.36 -31.37
N SER A 11 20.15 38.86 -30.15
CA SER A 11 20.38 38.09 -28.94
C SER A 11 19.47 36.86 -28.86
N LEU A 12 20.05 35.68 -28.67
CA LEU A 12 19.36 34.56 -28.05
C LEU A 12 20.31 33.88 -27.05
N ARG A 13 19.87 33.90 -25.78
CA ARG A 13 19.80 32.80 -24.80
C ARG A 13 21.10 31.99 -24.63
N LEU A 14 21.61 31.78 -23.42
CA LEU A 14 21.04 30.79 -22.51
C LEU A 14 21.59 31.00 -21.08
N ARG A 15 20.71 31.33 -20.14
CA ARG A 15 20.88 31.04 -18.70
C ARG A 15 19.52 30.59 -18.18
N TRP A 16 19.28 29.28 -18.20
CA TRP A 16 18.22 28.66 -17.41
C TRP A 16 18.91 27.77 -16.38
N SER A 17 19.11 28.36 -15.21
CA SER A 17 19.43 27.65 -13.99
C SER A 17 18.12 27.25 -13.31
N ILE A 18 18.14 26.07 -12.70
CA ILE A 18 17.29 25.63 -11.59
C ILE A 18 15.84 25.25 -11.97
N LEU A 19 15.61 23.95 -12.11
CA LEU A 19 14.65 23.26 -11.24
C LEU A 19 15.00 21.77 -11.18
N ARG A 20 15.32 21.33 -9.96
CA ARG A 20 15.62 19.93 -9.62
C ARG A 20 14.48 19.05 -10.10
N PHE A 21 14.75 18.25 -11.12
CA PHE A 21 13.83 17.24 -11.58
C PHE A 21 13.76 16.16 -10.50
N ARG A 22 12.54 16.02 -10.01
CA ARG A 22 12.07 15.23 -8.90
C ARG A 22 12.11 13.75 -9.29
N SER A 23 13.28 13.13 -9.29
CA SER A 23 13.41 11.68 -9.37
C SER A 23 13.23 11.10 -7.99
N ARG A 24 11.95 10.91 -7.67
CA ARG A 24 11.46 10.22 -6.48
C ARG A 24 12.12 8.84 -6.44
N SER A 25 12.78 8.60 -5.32
CA SER A 25 13.23 7.32 -4.80
C SER A 25 12.57 6.11 -5.46
N LEU A 26 13.35 5.41 -6.28
CA LEU A 26 13.30 3.95 -6.31
C LEU A 26 14.00 3.47 -5.04
N GLU A 27 13.38 3.71 -3.89
CA GLU A 27 13.75 2.99 -2.67
C GLU A 27 13.10 1.62 -2.77
N SER A 28 13.88 0.76 -3.40
CA SER A 28 13.88 -0.70 -3.28
C SER A 28 12.99 -1.21 -2.16
N VAL A 29 12.06 -2.07 -2.55
CA VAL A 29 11.39 -3.07 -1.74
C VAL A 29 12.37 -3.60 -0.70
N ARG A 30 12.29 -3.07 0.53
CA ARG A 30 12.88 -3.73 1.68
C ARG A 30 11.90 -4.85 2.00
N VAL A 31 12.14 -6.03 1.41
CA VAL A 31 11.70 -7.28 2.01
C VAL A 31 12.30 -7.26 3.41
N GLY A 32 11.46 -6.95 4.41
CA GLY A 32 11.88 -6.87 5.80
C GLY A 32 12.44 -8.23 6.19
N ARG A 33 13.76 -8.35 6.25
CA ARG A 33 14.41 -9.43 6.99
C ARG A 33 13.92 -9.33 8.42
N GLY A 34 13.29 -10.39 8.92
CA GLY A 34 12.89 -10.49 10.31
C GLY A 34 14.08 -10.32 11.26
N GLY A 35 13.82 -9.64 12.38
CA GLY A 35 14.78 -9.22 13.42
C GLY A 35 14.98 -7.71 13.34
N GLU A 36 14.60 -6.84 14.30
CA GLU A 36 14.46 -6.97 15.75
C GLU A 36 13.77 -5.70 16.31
N ASP A 37 12.56 -5.83 16.88
CA ASP A 37 12.05 -5.13 18.09
C ASP A 37 10.64 -5.69 18.39
N PHE A 38 10.61 -6.76 19.17
CA PHE A 38 9.41 -7.52 19.55
C PHE A 38 8.58 -6.76 20.60
N ARG A 39 7.97 -5.64 20.22
CA ARG A 39 6.79 -5.12 20.93
C ARG A 39 5.56 -5.36 20.06
N HIS A 40 5.00 -6.56 20.21
CA HIS A 40 3.65 -6.99 19.82
C HIS A 40 2.97 -6.15 18.72
N ASP A 41 3.29 -6.40 17.45
CA ASP A 41 2.43 -5.97 16.33
C ASP A 41 1.17 -6.87 16.28
N ALA A 42 0.39 -6.82 17.35
CA ALA A 42 -0.92 -7.46 17.47
C ALA A 42 -1.92 -6.95 16.42
N SER A 43 -1.54 -5.93 15.67
CA SER A 43 -2.40 -5.22 14.74
C SER A 43 -2.58 -5.94 13.41
N ARG A 44 -1.92 -7.06 13.13
CA ARG A 44 -2.14 -7.79 11.86
C ARG A 44 -3.40 -8.64 11.87
N VAL A 45 -4.20 -8.50 10.82
CA VAL A 45 -5.39 -9.34 10.64
C VAL A 45 -4.98 -10.61 9.92
N VAL A 46 -5.49 -11.75 10.36
CA VAL A 46 -5.23 -13.07 9.76
C VAL A 46 -6.52 -13.66 9.21
N HIS A 47 -6.40 -14.61 8.29
CA HIS A 47 -7.51 -15.38 7.76
C HIS A 47 -8.36 -15.97 8.90
N GLY A 48 -9.68 -15.94 8.73
CA GLY A 48 -10.66 -16.43 9.71
C GLY A 48 -10.89 -15.51 10.90
N ARG A 49 -10.30 -14.31 10.94
CA ARG A 49 -10.61 -13.31 11.97
C ARG A 49 -11.95 -12.65 11.71
N THR A 50 -12.61 -12.28 12.81
CA THR A 50 -13.91 -11.63 12.79
C THR A 50 -13.80 -10.14 12.48
N THR A 51 -14.89 -9.58 11.96
CA THR A 51 -15.05 -8.13 11.77
C THR A 51 -16.02 -7.56 12.79
N ASP A 52 -16.03 -6.24 12.93
CA ASP A 52 -16.94 -5.51 13.83
C ASP A 52 -18.42 -5.78 13.54
N HIS A 53 -18.74 -6.10 12.30
CA HIS A 53 -20.09 -6.45 11.85
C HIS A 53 -20.43 -7.95 12.05
N GLY A 54 -19.61 -8.70 12.79
CA GLY A 54 -19.78 -10.15 12.99
C GLY A 54 -19.43 -10.98 11.77
N GLY A 55 -18.78 -10.38 10.77
CA GLY A 55 -18.27 -11.05 9.59
C GLY A 55 -16.94 -11.78 9.83
N LYS A 56 -16.35 -12.35 8.78
CA LYS A 56 -15.04 -12.99 8.85
C LYS A 56 -14.22 -12.81 7.57
N VAL A 57 -12.90 -12.82 7.69
CA VAL A 57 -11.98 -12.80 6.54
C VAL A 57 -11.89 -14.21 5.94
N GLU A 58 -12.29 -14.36 4.68
CA GLU A 58 -12.36 -15.65 3.96
C GLU A 58 -11.05 -16.02 3.28
N THR A 59 -10.24 -15.03 2.87
CA THR A 59 -8.98 -15.28 2.17
C THR A 59 -7.81 -14.63 2.90
N GLY A 60 -6.59 -14.98 2.48
CA GLY A 60 -5.35 -14.52 3.09
C GLY A 60 -4.18 -14.81 2.17
N SER A 61 -3.00 -14.35 2.56
CA SER A 61 -1.73 -14.73 1.97
C SER A 61 -1.56 -16.24 1.91
N THR A 62 -0.83 -16.74 0.92
CA THR A 62 -0.40 -18.14 0.84
C THR A 62 1.05 -18.34 1.29
N SER A 63 1.85 -17.27 1.24
CA SER A 63 3.28 -17.23 1.57
C SER A 63 3.53 -16.74 2.98
N MET A 64 2.87 -15.64 3.38
CA MET A 64 3.12 -14.99 4.65
C MET A 64 2.19 -15.50 5.75
N ARG A 65 2.81 -16.04 6.79
CA ARG A 65 2.13 -16.50 8.00
C ARG A 65 2.62 -15.73 9.21
N PHE A 66 1.68 -15.36 10.05
CA PHE A 66 1.92 -14.79 11.37
C PHE A 66 1.30 -15.71 12.40
N ASP A 67 2.11 -16.16 13.36
CA ASP A 67 1.67 -17.09 14.41
C ASP A 67 1.03 -18.38 13.83
N GLY A 68 1.61 -18.90 12.73
CA GLY A 68 1.09 -20.07 12.02
C GLY A 68 -0.19 -19.84 11.21
N ARG A 69 -0.76 -18.63 11.21
CA ARG A 69 -1.96 -18.25 10.46
C ARG A 69 -1.63 -17.34 9.29
N PHE A 70 -2.37 -17.48 8.19
CA PHE A 70 -2.19 -16.65 7.00
C PHE A 70 -2.61 -15.20 7.25
N VAL A 71 -1.78 -14.24 6.84
CA VAL A 71 -2.06 -12.81 7.03
C VAL A 71 -3.02 -12.32 5.95
N ALA A 72 -3.96 -11.44 6.31
CA ALA A 72 -4.88 -10.82 5.36
C ALA A 72 -4.22 -9.62 4.66
N HIS A 73 -4.55 -9.44 3.39
CA HIS A 73 -4.08 -8.42 2.48
C HIS A 73 -5.19 -7.47 2.07
N ASN A 74 -4.79 -6.31 1.56
CA ASN A 74 -5.67 -5.50 0.73
C ASN A 74 -6.15 -6.34 -0.47
N GLY A 75 -7.47 -6.35 -0.68
CA GLY A 75 -8.14 -7.15 -1.70
C GLY A 75 -8.66 -8.51 -1.22
N ASP A 76 -8.34 -8.93 0.01
CA ASP A 76 -8.89 -10.20 0.53
C ASP A 76 -10.39 -10.11 0.79
N HIS A 77 -11.07 -11.23 0.53
CA HIS A 77 -12.51 -11.35 0.69
C HIS A 77 -12.92 -11.40 2.16
N VAL A 78 -13.99 -10.68 2.46
CA VAL A 78 -14.60 -10.59 3.79
C VAL A 78 -16.07 -10.94 3.68
N SER A 79 -16.52 -11.95 4.40
CA SER A 79 -17.94 -12.24 4.55
C SER A 79 -18.52 -11.32 5.61
N CYS A 80 -19.62 -10.61 5.31
CA CYS A 80 -20.32 -9.74 6.26
C CYS A 80 -21.81 -10.13 6.33
N PRO A 81 -22.31 -10.65 7.48
CA PRO A 81 -23.71 -11.02 7.61
C PRO A 81 -24.65 -9.81 7.72
N GLN A 82 -24.13 -8.64 8.12
CA GLN A 82 -24.94 -7.42 8.22
C GLN A 82 -25.21 -6.74 6.88
N HIS A 83 -24.36 -6.96 5.87
CA HIS A 83 -24.47 -6.31 4.56
C HIS A 83 -24.36 -7.37 3.44
N PRO A 84 -25.38 -8.24 3.28
CA PRO A 84 -25.36 -9.30 2.27
C PRO A 84 -25.41 -8.76 0.84
N ASP A 85 -25.91 -7.54 0.64
CA ASP A 85 -25.99 -6.88 -0.67
C ASP A 85 -24.62 -6.43 -1.21
N VAL A 86 -23.59 -6.33 -0.35
CA VAL A 86 -22.24 -5.93 -0.74
C VAL A 86 -21.45 -7.17 -1.13
N SER A 87 -21.38 -7.45 -2.43
CA SER A 87 -20.61 -8.55 -3.00
C SER A 87 -19.95 -8.14 -4.33
N PRO A 88 -18.62 -8.27 -4.50
CA PRO A 88 -17.67 -8.81 -3.52
C PRO A 88 -17.35 -7.78 -2.43
N ASN A 89 -17.30 -8.24 -1.18
CA ASN A 89 -16.80 -7.43 -0.07
C ASN A 89 -15.34 -7.78 0.17
N VAL A 90 -14.45 -6.80 -0.04
CA VAL A 90 -13.00 -6.97 0.04
C VAL A 90 -12.37 -5.94 0.97
N ILE A 91 -11.15 -6.18 1.42
CA ILE A 91 -10.40 -5.22 2.25
C ILE A 91 -9.86 -4.11 1.35
N GLU A 92 -10.31 -2.87 1.54
CA GLU A 92 -9.89 -1.72 0.71
C GLU A 92 -8.63 -1.04 1.26
N GLU A 93 -8.31 -1.27 2.53
CA GLU A 93 -7.19 -0.60 3.22
C GLU A 93 -6.03 -1.57 3.51
N GLY A 94 -4.81 -1.10 3.32
CA GLY A 94 -3.59 -1.85 3.61
C GLY A 94 -2.44 -0.93 4.04
N ASP A 95 -1.50 -1.48 4.80
CA ASP A 95 -0.33 -0.74 5.26
C ASP A 95 0.77 -0.83 4.21
N SER A 96 1.16 0.31 3.65
CA SER A 96 2.21 0.39 2.62
C SER A 96 3.62 0.17 3.18
N SER A 97 3.80 0.26 4.50
CA SER A 97 5.08 0.00 5.15
C SER A 97 5.38 -1.50 5.20
N MET A 98 4.35 -2.34 5.08
CA MET A 98 4.53 -3.79 5.11
C MET A 98 3.68 -4.48 4.06
N THR A 99 4.39 -4.95 3.04
CA THR A 99 3.83 -5.62 1.87
C THR A 99 4.34 -7.05 1.80
N ASP A 100 3.48 -7.96 1.36
CA ASP A 100 3.80 -9.35 1.01
C ASP A 100 3.58 -9.51 -0.49
N ASP A 101 4.61 -9.96 -1.22
CA ASP A 101 4.59 -10.06 -2.68
C ASP A 101 4.15 -8.78 -3.43
N GLY A 102 4.37 -7.61 -2.83
CA GLY A 102 3.93 -6.31 -3.36
C GLY A 102 2.49 -5.92 -3.02
N ILE A 103 1.75 -6.78 -2.29
CA ILE A 103 0.41 -6.50 -1.79
C ILE A 103 0.50 -5.98 -0.36
N SER A 104 -0.20 -4.88 -0.06
CA SER A 104 -0.19 -4.28 1.28
C SER A 104 -0.96 -5.14 2.28
N ILE A 105 -0.40 -5.30 3.49
CA ILE A 105 -1.02 -6.11 4.54
C ILE A 105 -2.12 -5.33 5.26
N ALA A 106 -3.25 -6.00 5.51
CA ALA A 106 -4.36 -5.44 6.28
C ALA A 106 -4.05 -5.44 7.78
N ARG A 107 -4.42 -4.34 8.46
CA ARG A 107 -4.24 -4.16 9.90
C ARG A 107 -5.57 -3.98 10.62
N HIS A 108 -5.51 -4.04 11.93
CA HIS A 108 -6.62 -3.81 12.81
C HIS A 108 -7.19 -2.41 12.57
N GLY A 109 -8.52 -2.34 12.47
CA GLY A 109 -9.24 -1.10 12.21
C GLY A 109 -9.37 -0.75 10.73
N HIS A 110 -8.72 -1.47 9.83
CA HIS A 110 -8.90 -1.30 8.38
C HIS A 110 -10.31 -1.65 7.96
N ARG A 111 -10.78 -0.98 6.91
CA ARG A 111 -12.12 -1.09 6.38
C ARG A 111 -12.19 -2.03 5.19
N ALA A 112 -13.30 -2.75 5.13
CA ALA A 112 -13.73 -3.47 3.94
C ALA A 112 -14.70 -2.63 3.10
N THR A 113 -15.03 -3.07 1.89
CA THR A 113 -15.96 -2.42 0.96
C THR A 113 -17.33 -2.17 1.59
N CYS A 114 -17.80 -3.08 2.47
CA CYS A 114 -19.02 -2.92 3.26
C CYS A 114 -18.96 -1.81 4.32
N GLY A 115 -17.79 -1.21 4.56
CA GLY A 115 -17.53 -0.27 5.65
C GLY A 115 -17.22 -0.92 7.00
N CYS A 116 -17.27 -2.24 7.09
CA CYS A 116 -16.93 -3.02 8.29
C CYS A 116 -15.46 -2.85 8.66
N ARG A 117 -15.12 -2.90 9.95
CA ARG A 117 -13.73 -2.87 10.42
C ARG A 117 -13.19 -4.25 10.77
N LEU A 118 -11.94 -4.49 10.42
CA LEU A 118 -11.23 -5.71 10.76
C LEU A 118 -10.78 -5.69 12.23
N ILE A 119 -11.10 -6.75 12.95
CA ILE A 119 -10.69 -6.91 14.35
C ILE A 119 -9.50 -7.87 14.39
N SER A 120 -8.37 -7.37 14.87
CA SER A 120 -7.26 -8.23 15.25
C SER A 120 -7.29 -8.44 16.76
N GLY A 121 -7.04 -9.67 17.18
CA GLY A 121 -6.87 -10.02 18.59
C GLY A 121 -5.76 -11.05 18.67
N LEU A 122 -4.59 -10.66 19.15
CA LEU A 122 -3.71 -11.63 19.80
C LEU A 122 -4.48 -12.14 21.01
N ILE A 123 -4.77 -13.43 21.03
CA ILE A 123 -5.01 -14.15 22.28
C ILE A 123 -3.72 -14.89 22.61
#